data_AF-A0A1S1XZ16-F1
#
_entry.id   AF-A0A1S1XZ16-F1
#
_cell.length_a   1.000
_cell.length_b   1.000
_cell.length_c   1.000
_cell.angle_alpha   90.00
_cell.angle_beta   90.00
_cell.angle_gamma   90.00
#
_symmetry.space_group_name_H-M   'P 1'
#
loop_
_entity.id
_entity.type
_entity.pdbx_description
1 polymer ?
#
loop_
_entity_poly.entity_id
_entity_poly.type
_entity_poly.pdbx_seq_one_letter_code
_entity_poly.pdbx_strand_id
1 'polypeptide(L)'
;MQYGPIRYTAAKPDNAPSDLEVIPQVIYKAIELPQESAIQDVFRHIANDLDRTAAIAREIITAFDQGRRVLVLTERTEHLDAILLALDSKLPPPFVLHGRMSKKQRATLITELEGLPPDAPRVLLATGKLVGEGFDHPPLDTLVLAMPISWKGTLQQYAGRLHREHATKTDVRIIDFVDTGHPALLRMWDKRQRGYRAMGYRMAAPS
;
A
#
# COMPACT_ATOMS: atom_id res chain seq x y z
N MET A 1 9.69 38.23 -28.27
CA MET A 1 8.84 38.42 -27.08
C MET A 1 7.40 38.17 -27.47
N GLN A 2 6.74 37.16 -26.91
CA GLN A 2 5.39 37.27 -26.31
C GLN A 2 4.95 35.90 -25.79
N TYR A 3 4.71 35.87 -24.48
CA TYR A 3 4.08 34.80 -23.73
C TYR A 3 2.59 34.69 -24.10
N GLY A 4 2.01 33.48 -24.02
CA GLY A 4 0.56 33.24 -24.04
C GLY A 4 0.22 31.90 -23.38
N PRO A 5 -0.93 31.75 -22.69
CA PRO A 5 -0.87 31.47 -21.26
C PRO A 5 -1.72 30.28 -20.74
N ILE A 6 -1.50 30.01 -19.44
CA ILE A 6 -2.32 29.26 -18.46
C ILE A 6 -2.32 27.72 -18.56
N ARG A 7 -1.57 27.11 -17.64
CA ARG A 7 -1.79 25.72 -17.20
C ARG A 7 -3.10 25.68 -16.42
N TYR A 8 -4.14 25.10 -17.00
CA TYR A 8 -5.36 24.76 -16.30
C TYR A 8 -5.00 23.80 -15.15
N THR A 9 -5.00 24.30 -13.93
CA THR A 9 -4.95 23.46 -12.74
C THR A 9 -6.39 23.07 -12.46
N ALA A 10 -6.72 21.79 -12.66
CA ALA A 10 -8.05 21.29 -12.38
C ALA A 10 -8.44 21.67 -10.93
N ALA A 11 -9.60 22.31 -10.77
CA ALA A 11 -10.17 22.59 -9.47
C ALA A 11 -10.36 21.26 -8.72
N LYS A 12 -9.95 21.22 -7.44
CA LYS A 12 -10.26 20.08 -6.57
C LYS A 12 -11.79 20.02 -6.43
N PRO A 13 -12.44 18.89 -6.76
CA PRO A 13 -13.87 18.74 -6.53
C PRO A 13 -14.19 18.73 -5.03
N ASP A 14 -15.38 19.23 -4.66
CA ASP A 14 -15.80 19.51 -3.28
C ASP A 14 -15.91 18.26 -2.37
N ASN A 15 -15.82 17.05 -2.93
CA ASN A 15 -15.98 15.77 -2.21
C ASN A 15 -14.74 14.87 -2.23
N ALA A 16 -13.58 15.39 -2.65
CA ALA A 16 -12.32 14.66 -2.52
C ALA A 16 -11.97 14.43 -1.03
N PRO A 17 -11.41 13.25 -0.64
CA PRO A 17 -10.97 13.02 0.73
C PRO A 17 -10.07 14.16 1.20
N SER A 18 -10.47 14.81 2.29
CA SER A 18 -9.84 16.05 2.74
C SER A 18 -8.61 15.79 3.61
N ASP A 19 -8.53 14.60 4.22
CA ASP A 19 -7.39 14.19 5.04
C ASP A 19 -6.61 13.04 4.38
N LEU A 20 -5.37 13.35 3.98
CA LEU A 20 -4.44 12.43 3.36
C LEU A 20 -3.23 12.30 4.29
N GLU A 21 -3.02 11.12 4.86
CA GLU A 21 -1.94 10.89 5.83
C GLU A 21 -1.08 9.68 5.47
N VAL A 22 0.23 9.82 5.71
CA VAL A 22 1.20 8.72 5.67
C VAL A 22 1.75 8.51 7.07
N ILE A 23 1.61 7.29 7.58
CA ILE A 23 2.15 6.82 8.85
C ILE A 23 3.37 5.92 8.53
N PRO A 24 4.60 6.41 8.74
CA PRO A 24 5.78 5.58 8.58
C PRO A 24 5.91 4.62 9.77
N GLN A 25 6.04 3.33 9.49
CA GLN A 25 6.36 2.27 10.45
C GLN A 25 7.84 1.93 10.30
N VAL A 26 8.69 2.52 11.16
CA VAL A 26 10.15 2.47 11.00
C VAL A 26 10.71 1.20 11.64
N ILE A 27 11.41 0.40 10.84
CA ILE A 27 12.10 -0.82 11.29
C ILE A 27 13.60 -0.53 11.38
N TYR A 28 14.08 -0.41 12.61
CA TYR A 28 15.49 -0.10 12.93
C TYR A 28 16.42 -1.32 12.90
N LYS A 29 15.90 -2.51 12.62
CA LYS A 29 16.67 -3.75 12.59
C LYS A 29 17.77 -3.67 11.54
N ALA A 30 18.98 -4.06 11.92
CA ALA A 30 20.11 -4.14 10.99
C ALA A 30 19.82 -5.21 9.93
N ILE A 31 20.21 -4.94 8.69
CA ILE A 31 20.14 -5.91 7.59
C ILE A 31 21.55 -6.44 7.40
N GLU A 32 21.75 -7.71 7.73
CA GLU A 32 23.05 -8.40 7.67
C GLU A 32 23.42 -8.78 6.23
N LEU A 33 23.51 -7.77 5.37
CA LEU A 33 23.94 -7.89 3.98
C LEU A 33 24.93 -6.78 3.64
N PRO A 34 25.95 -7.04 2.81
CA PRO A 34 26.81 -6.00 2.26
C PRO A 34 26.00 -4.87 1.61
N GLN A 35 26.48 -3.63 1.69
CA GLN A 35 25.80 -2.48 1.08
C GLN A 35 25.66 -2.58 -0.44
N GLU A 36 26.55 -3.34 -1.08
CA GLU A 36 26.59 -3.63 -2.51
C GLU A 36 25.71 -4.83 -2.90
N SER A 37 25.01 -5.45 -1.95
CA SER A 37 24.10 -6.55 -2.23
C SER A 37 23.03 -6.14 -3.24
N ALA A 38 22.70 -7.06 -4.14
CA ALA A 38 21.64 -6.85 -5.10
C ALA A 38 20.33 -6.55 -4.37
N ILE A 39 19.57 -5.58 -4.85
CA ILE A 39 18.32 -5.15 -4.20
C ILE A 39 17.32 -6.30 -3.99
N GLN A 40 17.36 -7.31 -4.86
CA GLN A 40 16.52 -8.50 -4.75
C GLN A 40 16.87 -9.36 -3.53
N ASP A 41 18.15 -9.44 -3.16
CA ASP A 41 18.60 -10.16 -1.97
C ASP A 41 18.18 -9.41 -0.69
N VAL A 42 18.31 -8.09 -0.70
CA VAL A 42 17.82 -7.22 0.38
C VAL A 42 16.31 -7.38 0.58
N PHE A 43 15.55 -7.36 -0.51
CA PHE A 43 14.11 -7.61 -0.49
C PHE A 43 13.76 -9.01 0.03
N ARG A 44 14.51 -10.04 -0.35
CA ARG A 44 14.29 -11.39 0.18
C ARG A 44 14.59 -11.46 1.68
N HIS A 45 15.65 -10.79 2.13
CA HIS A 45 16.03 -10.76 3.55
C HIS A 45 14.90 -10.18 4.41
N ILE A 46 14.41 -8.98 4.08
CA ILE A 46 13.32 -8.35 4.85
C ILE A 46 11.98 -9.09 4.72
N ALA A 47 11.72 -9.75 3.58
CA ALA A 47 10.51 -10.55 3.39
C ALA A 47 10.48 -11.84 4.24
N ASN A 48 11.66 -12.35 4.59
CA ASN A 48 11.81 -13.54 5.43
C ASN A 48 11.92 -13.19 6.92
N ASP A 49 11.85 -11.91 7.28
CA ASP A 49 11.89 -11.47 8.66
C ASP A 49 10.51 -11.64 9.32
N LEU A 50 10.43 -12.60 10.24
CA LEU A 50 9.18 -12.93 10.94
C LEU A 50 8.71 -11.81 11.87
N ASP A 51 9.62 -11.08 12.51
CA ASP A 51 9.26 -9.96 13.40
C ASP A 51 8.64 -8.83 12.57
N ARG A 52 9.24 -8.55 11.41
CA ARG A 52 8.73 -7.57 10.45
C ARG A 52 7.35 -7.97 9.91
N THR A 53 7.19 -9.24 9.57
CA THR A 53 5.90 -9.80 9.13
C THR A 53 4.84 -9.68 10.22
N ALA A 54 5.19 -9.94 11.47
CA ALA A 54 4.30 -9.79 12.61
C ALA A 54 3.92 -8.32 12.86
N ALA A 55 4.84 -7.37 12.67
CA ALA A 55 4.55 -5.94 12.73
C ALA A 55 3.58 -5.51 11.63
N ILE A 56 3.78 -5.97 10.39
CA ILE A 56 2.84 -5.75 9.28
C ILE A 56 1.44 -6.28 9.61
N ALA A 57 1.36 -7.52 10.10
CA ALA A 57 0.09 -8.13 10.47
C ALA A 57 -0.65 -7.32 11.54
N ARG A 58 0.08 -6.80 12.54
CA ARG A 58 -0.50 -5.96 13.61
C ARG A 58 -1.12 -4.67 13.08
N GLU A 59 -0.45 -3.98 12.16
CA GLU A 59 -0.98 -2.75 11.56
C GLU A 59 -2.20 -3.03 10.67
N ILE A 60 -2.20 -4.16 9.96
CA ILE A 60 -3.36 -4.59 9.16
C ILE A 60 -4.56 -4.86 10.06
N ILE A 61 -4.38 -5.62 11.14
CA ILE A 61 -5.45 -5.91 12.12
C ILE A 61 -5.96 -4.62 12.74
N THR A 62 -5.05 -3.75 13.18
CA THR A 62 -5.42 -2.45 13.78
C THR A 62 -6.23 -1.59 12.82
N ALA A 63 -5.84 -1.52 11.55
CA ALA A 63 -6.61 -0.79 10.55
C ALA A 63 -7.98 -1.44 10.30
N PHE A 64 -8.04 -2.77 10.18
CA PHE A 64 -9.29 -3.50 10.00
C PHE A 64 -10.27 -3.28 11.17
N ASP A 65 -9.79 -3.34 12.42
CA ASP A 65 -10.58 -3.12 13.63
C ASP A 65 -11.08 -1.67 13.75
N GLN A 66 -10.38 -0.72 13.14
CA GLN A 66 -10.84 0.67 12.96
C GLN A 66 -11.90 0.83 11.86
N GLY A 67 -12.35 -0.27 11.27
CA GLY A 67 -13.33 -0.29 10.20
C GLY A 67 -12.78 0.02 8.81
N ARG A 68 -11.46 0.00 8.63
CA ARG A 68 -10.81 0.40 7.37
C ARG A 68 -10.99 -0.65 6.27
N ARG A 69 -10.84 -0.19 5.03
CA ARG A 69 -10.87 -1.01 3.81
C ARG A 69 -9.45 -1.03 3.24
N VAL A 70 -8.72 -2.05 3.63
CA VAL A 70 -7.26 -2.09 3.55
C VAL A 70 -6.78 -2.80 2.28
N LEU A 71 -5.93 -2.14 1.51
CA LEU A 71 -5.10 -2.74 0.48
C LEU A 71 -3.70 -2.95 1.04
N VAL A 72 -3.20 -4.19 1.01
CA VAL A 72 -1.84 -4.54 1.42
C VAL A 72 -1.04 -4.90 0.18
N LEU A 73 0.10 -4.22 -0.03
CA LEU A 73 0.98 -4.47 -1.16
C LEU A 73 2.31 -5.05 -0.71
N THR A 74 2.66 -6.19 -1.31
CA THR A 74 3.98 -6.81 -1.27
C THR A 74 4.45 -7.12 -2.70
N GLU A 75 5.72 -7.43 -2.92
CA GLU A 75 6.23 -7.81 -4.26
C GLU A 75 6.53 -9.30 -4.39
N ARG A 76 6.45 -10.06 -3.29
CA ARG A 76 6.78 -11.49 -3.23
C ARG A 76 5.60 -12.31 -2.75
N THR A 77 5.37 -13.44 -3.41
CA THR A 77 4.30 -14.36 -3.05
C THR A 77 4.59 -15.09 -1.75
N GLU A 78 5.85 -15.41 -1.46
CA GLU A 78 6.24 -16.07 -0.21
C GLU A 78 5.96 -15.15 0.99
N HIS A 79 6.21 -13.84 0.84
CA HIS A 79 5.86 -12.85 1.86
C HIS A 79 4.35 -12.64 1.97
N LEU A 80 3.61 -12.72 0.85
CA LEU A 80 2.16 -12.71 0.85
C LEU A 80 1.62 -13.88 1.70
N ASP A 81 2.14 -15.08 1.48
CA ASP A 81 1.73 -16.29 2.22
C ASP A 81 2.08 -16.16 3.72
N ALA A 82 3.27 -15.61 4.03
CA ALA A 82 3.69 -15.35 5.41
C ALA A 82 2.77 -14.33 6.12
N ILE A 83 2.35 -13.26 5.42
CA ILE A 83 1.38 -12.29 5.95
C ILE A 83 0.03 -12.97 6.17
N LEU A 84 -0.48 -13.76 5.23
CA LEU A 84 -1.75 -14.49 5.40
C LEU A 84 -1.72 -15.38 6.64
N LEU A 85 -0.64 -16.15 6.81
CA LEU A 85 -0.46 -17.00 7.97
C LEU A 85 -0.43 -16.18 9.28
N ALA A 86 0.22 -15.01 9.27
CA ALA A 86 0.28 -14.14 10.43
C ALA A 86 -1.08 -13.48 10.79
N LEU A 87 -2.00 -13.38 9.82
CA LEU A 87 -3.36 -12.87 9.98
C LEU A 87 -4.39 -13.97 10.31
N ASP A 88 -4.02 -15.24 10.14
CA ASP A 88 -4.92 -16.36 10.29
C ASP A 88 -5.59 -16.38 11.68
N SER A 89 -6.89 -16.70 11.70
CA SER A 89 -7.75 -16.70 12.89
C SER A 89 -7.84 -15.36 13.66
N LYS A 90 -7.29 -14.25 13.15
CA LYS A 90 -7.35 -12.92 13.81
C LYS A 90 -8.32 -11.95 13.16
N LEU A 91 -8.65 -12.16 11.89
CA LEU A 91 -9.66 -11.41 11.15
C LEU A 91 -10.36 -12.31 10.11
N PRO A 92 -11.48 -11.89 9.51
CA PRO A 92 -12.08 -12.61 8.39
C PRO A 92 -11.04 -12.86 7.27
N PRO A 93 -11.14 -13.96 6.52
CA PRO A 93 -10.15 -14.29 5.49
C PRO A 93 -9.90 -13.12 4.53
N PRO A 94 -8.64 -12.65 4.37
CA PRO A 94 -8.32 -11.62 3.39
C PRO A 94 -8.62 -12.08 1.96
N PHE A 95 -9.02 -11.14 1.11
CA PHE A 95 -9.00 -11.35 -0.34
C PHE A 95 -7.56 -11.37 -0.82
N VAL A 96 -7.21 -12.28 -1.73
CA VAL A 96 -5.83 -12.47 -2.21
C VAL A 96 -5.75 -12.30 -3.72
N LEU A 97 -4.94 -11.35 -4.19
CA LEU A 97 -4.76 -11.07 -5.62
C LEU A 97 -3.28 -11.17 -6.05
N HIS A 98 -2.93 -12.26 -6.73
CA HIS A 98 -1.54 -12.47 -7.20
C HIS A 98 -1.44 -13.03 -8.62
N GLY A 99 -0.27 -12.87 -9.24
CA GLY A 99 0.00 -13.19 -10.66
C GLY A 99 -0.36 -14.60 -11.11
N ARG A 100 -0.33 -15.57 -10.19
CA ARG A 100 -0.62 -16.99 -10.47
C ARG A 100 -2.10 -17.34 -10.58
N MET A 101 -3.02 -16.41 -10.32
CA MET A 101 -4.46 -16.68 -10.41
C MET A 101 -4.92 -16.77 -11.86
N SER A 102 -5.78 -17.75 -12.14
CA SER A 102 -6.50 -17.81 -13.41
C SER A 102 -7.45 -16.63 -13.58
N LYS A 103 -7.84 -16.34 -14.82
CA LYS A 103 -8.84 -15.31 -15.14
C LYS A 103 -10.17 -15.53 -14.41
N LYS A 104 -10.61 -16.80 -14.28
CA LYS A 104 -11.85 -17.18 -13.59
C LYS A 104 -11.77 -16.90 -12.09
N GLN A 105 -10.66 -17.29 -11.44
CA GLN A 105 -10.45 -17.01 -10.01
C GLN A 105 -10.43 -15.50 -9.74
N ARG A 106 -9.74 -14.73 -10.59
CA ARG A 106 -9.71 -13.27 -10.47
C ARG A 106 -11.10 -12.65 -10.61
N ALA A 107 -11.87 -13.07 -11.62
CA ALA A 107 -13.22 -12.55 -11.83
C ALA A 107 -14.14 -12.87 -10.63
N THR A 108 -14.06 -14.09 -10.10
CA THR A 108 -14.83 -14.50 -8.92
C THR A 108 -14.49 -13.63 -7.71
N LEU A 109 -13.20 -13.44 -7.43
CA LEU A 109 -12.74 -12.57 -6.34
C LEU A 109 -13.22 -11.13 -6.48
N ILE A 110 -13.16 -10.57 -7.70
CA ILE A 110 -13.65 -9.21 -7.95
C ILE A 110 -15.15 -9.13 -7.68
N THR A 111 -15.95 -10.10 -8.15
CA THR A 111 -17.39 -10.14 -7.89
C THR A 111 -17.71 -10.25 -6.40
N GLU A 112 -16.97 -11.08 -5.65
CA GLU A 112 -17.13 -11.18 -4.19
C GLU A 112 -16.81 -9.84 -3.50
N LEU A 113 -15.73 -9.18 -3.92
CA LEU A 113 -15.30 -7.90 -3.37
C LEU A 113 -16.32 -6.77 -3.64
N GLU A 114 -16.91 -6.76 -4.84
CA GLU A 114 -17.95 -5.82 -5.26
C GLU A 114 -19.31 -6.08 -4.58
N GLY A 115 -19.59 -7.32 -4.19
CA GLY A 115 -20.82 -7.69 -3.48
C GLY A 115 -20.87 -7.28 -2.01
N LEU A 116 -19.73 -6.86 -1.43
CA LEU A 116 -19.67 -6.40 -0.05
C LEU A 116 -20.24 -4.97 0.10
N PRO A 117 -20.96 -4.66 1.21
CA PRO A 117 -21.44 -3.30 1.49
C PRO A 117 -20.29 -2.27 1.44
N PRO A 118 -20.43 -1.06 0.88
CA PRO A 118 -19.28 -0.18 0.62
C PRO A 118 -18.50 0.33 1.84
N ASP A 119 -19.08 0.22 3.03
CA ASP A 119 -18.53 0.58 4.33
C ASP A 119 -18.02 -0.63 5.12
N ALA A 120 -18.28 -1.87 4.67
CA ALA A 120 -17.85 -3.06 5.40
C ALA A 120 -16.31 -3.16 5.44
N PRO A 121 -15.69 -3.42 6.60
CA PRO A 121 -14.23 -3.58 6.71
C PRO A 121 -13.75 -4.76 5.88
N ARG A 122 -12.58 -4.64 5.25
CA ARG A 122 -12.00 -5.72 4.43
C ARG A 122 -10.50 -5.57 4.29
N VAL A 123 -9.83 -6.69 4.00
CA VAL A 123 -8.41 -6.71 3.64
C VAL A 123 -8.27 -7.35 2.27
N LEU A 124 -7.62 -6.64 1.36
CA LEU A 124 -7.16 -7.14 0.07
C LEU A 124 -5.63 -7.17 0.09
N LEU A 125 -5.05 -8.36 0.04
CA LEU A 125 -3.61 -8.58 -0.03
C LEU A 125 -3.21 -8.89 -1.47
N ALA A 126 -2.25 -8.15 -2.01
CA ALA A 126 -1.88 -8.26 -3.41
C ALA A 126 -0.37 -8.18 -3.67
N THR A 127 0.09 -8.88 -4.72
CA THR A 127 1.44 -8.73 -5.25
C THR A 127 1.51 -7.68 -6.36
N GLY A 128 2.57 -6.86 -6.36
CA GLY A 128 2.82 -5.79 -7.34
C GLY A 128 3.04 -6.25 -8.80
N LYS A 129 1.96 -6.20 -9.59
CA LYS A 129 1.84 -5.97 -11.05
C LYS A 129 0.35 -5.96 -11.45
N LEU A 130 -0.45 -6.77 -10.76
CA LEU A 130 -1.87 -6.97 -11.07
C LEU A 130 -2.79 -5.82 -10.70
N VAL A 131 -2.50 -5.11 -9.61
CA VAL A 131 -3.36 -3.99 -9.21
C VAL A 131 -3.18 -2.85 -10.23
N GLY A 132 -2.00 -2.70 -10.85
CA GLY A 132 -1.67 -1.63 -11.79
C GLY A 132 -2.37 -1.76 -13.15
N GLU A 133 -2.66 -2.98 -13.60
CA GLU A 133 -3.23 -3.31 -14.92
C GLU A 133 -4.75 -3.08 -15.05
N GLY A 134 -5.36 -2.36 -14.11
CA GLY A 134 -6.77 -1.93 -14.20
C GLY A 134 -7.69 -2.36 -13.07
N PHE A 135 -7.16 -2.96 -11.99
CA PHE A 135 -7.96 -3.22 -10.78
C PHE A 135 -8.36 -1.90 -10.11
N ASP A 136 -9.66 -1.66 -9.97
CA ASP A 136 -10.20 -0.52 -9.24
C ASP A 136 -11.22 -1.01 -8.23
N HIS A 137 -11.02 -0.68 -6.97
CA HIS A 137 -12.01 -0.93 -5.91
C HIS A 137 -12.11 0.35 -5.07
N PRO A 138 -12.97 1.30 -5.49
CA PRO A 138 -13.09 2.62 -4.87
C PRO A 138 -13.27 2.65 -3.34
N PRO A 139 -13.94 1.67 -2.70
CA PRO A 139 -14.09 1.63 -1.24
C PRO A 139 -12.77 1.57 -0.45
N LEU A 140 -11.65 1.12 -1.04
CA LEU A 140 -10.37 1.01 -0.33
C LEU A 140 -9.88 2.37 0.15
N ASP A 141 -9.70 2.56 1.46
CA ASP A 141 -9.29 3.83 2.08
C ASP A 141 -7.87 3.80 2.67
N THR A 142 -7.28 2.62 2.81
CA THR A 142 -6.01 2.43 3.50
C THR A 142 -5.07 1.59 2.65
N LEU A 143 -3.82 2.04 2.48
CA LEU A 143 -2.76 1.31 1.81
C LEU A 143 -1.67 0.94 2.80
N VAL A 144 -1.43 -0.35 2.99
CA VAL A 144 -0.27 -0.87 3.72
C VAL A 144 0.81 -1.27 2.70
N LEU A 145 1.92 -0.55 2.69
CA LEU A 145 3.11 -0.93 1.92
C LEU A 145 3.98 -1.86 2.76
N ALA A 146 3.72 -3.16 2.63
CA ALA A 146 4.45 -4.20 3.34
C ALA A 146 5.85 -4.45 2.74
N MET A 147 6.12 -3.99 1.52
CA MET A 147 7.43 -4.11 0.89
C MET A 147 7.93 -2.76 0.36
N PRO A 148 9.25 -2.48 0.39
CA PRO A 148 9.77 -1.25 -0.19
C PRO A 148 9.53 -1.22 -1.69
N ILE A 149 8.77 -0.24 -2.16
CA ILE A 149 8.58 0.04 -3.60
C ILE A 149 9.26 1.38 -3.91
N SER A 150 9.89 1.49 -5.07
CA SER A 150 10.42 2.77 -5.55
C SER A 150 9.26 3.67 -5.99
N TRP A 151 9.37 4.98 -5.74
CA TRP A 151 8.40 5.96 -6.26
C TRP A 151 8.47 6.08 -7.79
N LYS A 152 7.83 5.15 -8.50
CA LYS A 152 7.64 5.16 -9.96
C LYS A 152 6.22 4.66 -10.25
N GLY A 153 5.55 5.29 -11.22
CA GLY A 153 4.30 4.88 -11.89
C GLY A 153 3.24 4.18 -11.02
N THR A 154 3.50 2.92 -10.69
CA THR A 154 2.68 2.01 -9.89
C THR A 154 2.21 2.57 -8.54
N LEU A 155 3.10 3.09 -7.68
CA LEU A 155 2.67 3.59 -6.36
C LEU A 155 1.82 4.87 -6.47
N GLN A 156 2.19 5.77 -7.38
CA GLN A 156 1.40 6.96 -7.69
C GLN A 156 0.01 6.58 -8.24
N GLN A 157 -0.06 5.55 -9.08
CA GLN A 157 -1.33 5.02 -9.58
C GLN A 157 -2.18 4.45 -8.44
N TYR A 158 -1.60 3.72 -7.48
CA TYR A 158 -2.37 3.19 -6.35
C TYR A 158 -2.84 4.28 -5.41
N ALA A 159 -1.95 5.17 -4.97
CA ALA A 159 -2.34 6.29 -4.14
C ALA A 159 -3.41 7.15 -4.84
N GLY A 160 -3.27 7.40 -6.14
CA GLY A 160 -4.26 8.11 -6.94
C GLY A 160 -5.60 7.36 -7.10
N ARG A 161 -5.60 6.03 -7.17
CA ARG A 161 -6.85 5.24 -7.13
C ARG A 161 -7.49 5.25 -5.75
N LEU A 162 -6.68 5.25 -4.69
CA LEU A 162 -7.16 5.51 -3.33
C LEU A 162 -7.69 6.94 -3.17
N HIS A 163 -7.29 7.91 -3.99
CA HIS A 163 -7.85 9.28 -3.95
C HIS A 163 -9.20 9.42 -4.62
N ARG A 164 -9.65 8.43 -5.40
CA ARG A 164 -10.91 8.54 -6.11
C ARG A 164 -12.06 8.75 -5.14
N GLU A 165 -12.92 9.69 -5.50
CA GLU A 165 -14.12 10.03 -4.75
C GLU A 165 -14.99 8.79 -4.58
N HIS A 166 -15.43 8.57 -3.35
CA HIS A 166 -16.40 7.55 -3.02
C HIS A 166 -17.21 8.06 -1.83
N ALA A 167 -18.54 7.89 -1.87
CA ALA A 167 -19.46 8.55 -0.93
C ALA A 167 -19.15 8.28 0.55
N THR A 168 -18.48 7.16 0.86
CA THR A 168 -18.13 6.71 2.21
C THR A 168 -16.68 6.99 2.62
N LYS A 169 -15.96 7.81 1.85
CA LYS A 169 -14.51 7.99 1.99
C LYS A 169 -14.17 9.41 2.42
N THR A 170 -13.94 9.56 3.72
CA THR A 170 -13.64 10.83 4.37
C THR A 170 -12.13 11.13 4.36
N ASP A 171 -11.31 10.09 4.46
CA ASP A 171 -9.86 10.19 4.60
C ASP A 171 -9.14 9.00 3.95
N VAL A 172 -7.87 9.20 3.61
CA VAL A 172 -6.99 8.18 3.03
C VAL A 172 -5.72 8.05 3.86
N ARG A 173 -5.40 6.81 4.22
CA ARG A 173 -4.21 6.50 5.03
C ARG A 173 -3.23 5.62 4.26
N ILE A 174 -1.95 5.94 4.34
CA ILE A 174 -0.87 5.05 3.91
C ILE A 174 -0.06 4.65 5.13
N ILE A 175 0.08 3.36 5.38
CA ILE A 175 1.00 2.78 6.37
C ILE A 175 2.20 2.26 5.60
N ASP A 176 3.35 2.92 5.73
CA ASP A 176 4.56 2.62 4.95
C ASP A 176 5.62 1.97 5.85
N PHE A 177 5.96 0.70 5.62
CA PHE A 177 7.03 0.03 6.35
C PHE A 177 8.40 0.48 5.81
N VAL A 178 9.17 1.12 6.67
CA VAL A 178 10.44 1.77 6.35
C VAL A 178 11.58 1.06 7.05
N ASP A 179 12.26 0.19 6.33
CA ASP A 179 13.47 -0.49 6.79
C ASP A 179 14.70 0.43 6.69
N THR A 180 15.31 0.77 7.83
CA THR A 180 16.48 1.69 7.86
C THR A 180 17.82 0.96 7.81
N GLY A 181 17.82 -0.37 7.97
CA GLY A 181 19.03 -1.20 8.05
C GLY A 181 19.85 -1.31 6.77
N HIS A 182 19.41 -0.73 5.64
CA HIS A 182 20.16 -0.78 4.37
C HIS A 182 20.06 0.53 3.57
N PRO A 183 21.18 1.11 3.08
CA PRO A 183 21.19 2.42 2.40
C PRO A 183 20.29 2.49 1.17
N ALA A 184 20.15 1.38 0.42
CA ALA A 184 19.26 1.35 -0.74
C ALA A 184 17.78 1.57 -0.36
N LEU A 185 17.34 1.05 0.79
CA LEU A 185 15.96 1.17 1.26
C LEU A 185 15.68 2.59 1.75
N LEU A 186 16.64 3.23 2.41
CA LEU A 186 16.57 4.65 2.77
C LEU A 186 16.43 5.55 1.54
N ARG A 187 17.22 5.32 0.48
CA ARG A 187 17.10 6.07 -0.79
C ARG A 187 15.72 5.89 -1.44
N MET A 188 15.12 4.71 -1.30
CA MET A 188 13.76 4.47 -1.78
C MET A 188 12.73 5.21 -0.94
N TRP A 189 12.88 5.19 0.39
CA TRP A 189 12.05 5.94 1.32
C TRP A 189 12.06 7.44 1.03
N ASP A 190 13.23 8.04 0.80
CA ASP A 190 13.34 9.46 0.45
C ASP A 190 12.56 9.82 -0.82
N LYS A 191 12.59 8.92 -1.82
CA LYS A 191 11.80 9.10 -3.05
C LYS A 191 10.31 9.03 -2.75
N ARG A 192 9.88 8.08 -1.90
CA ARG A 192 8.47 7.97 -1.51
C ARG A 192 7.98 9.18 -0.74
N GLN A 193 8.74 9.67 0.23
CA GLN A 193 8.41 10.89 0.99
C GLN A 193 8.16 12.11 0.09
N ARG A 194 9.06 12.38 -0.88
CA ARG A 194 8.86 13.48 -1.84
C ARG A 194 7.59 13.28 -2.65
N GLY A 195 7.34 12.05 -3.05
CA GLY A 195 6.15 11.63 -3.75
C GLY A 195 4.85 11.88 -2.99
N TYR A 196 4.77 11.40 -1.75
CA TYR A 196 3.62 11.60 -0.87
C TYR A 196 3.30 13.09 -0.72
N ARG A 197 4.31 13.91 -0.43
CA ARG A 197 4.15 15.37 -0.31
C ARG A 197 3.64 16.00 -1.60
N ALA A 198 4.14 15.58 -2.76
CA ALA A 198 3.68 16.08 -4.05
C ALA A 198 2.21 15.74 -4.35
N MET A 199 1.67 14.68 -3.75
CA MET A 199 0.25 14.30 -3.85
C MET A 199 -0.61 14.87 -2.72
N GLY A 200 -0.05 15.70 -1.84
CA GLY A 200 -0.78 16.36 -0.76
C GLY A 200 -0.92 15.55 0.52
N TYR A 201 -0.20 14.44 0.67
CA TYR A 201 -0.17 13.71 1.94
C TYR A 201 0.64 14.46 2.99
N ARG A 202 0.11 14.49 4.20
CA ARG A 202 0.84 14.88 5.41
C ARG A 202 1.61 13.66 5.94
N MET A 203 2.83 13.89 6.39
CA MET A 203 3.59 12.87 7.11
C MET A 203 3.18 12.93 8.59
N ALA A 204 2.64 11.83 9.13
CA ALA A 204 2.46 11.68 10.57
C ALA A 204 3.83 11.58 11.25
N ALA A 205 3.86 11.90 12.55
CA ALA A 205 5.03 11.57 13.36
C ALA A 205 5.23 10.04 13.34
N PRO A 206 6.48 9.55 13.25
CA PRO A 206 6.74 8.12 13.35
C PRO A 206 6.27 7.62 14.72
N SER A 207 5.53 6.51 14.72
CA SER A 207 5.12 5.77 15.92
C SER A 207 6.24 4.85 16.41
#